data_AF-A0A962GBE5-F1
#
_entry.id   AF-A0A962GBE5-F1
#
_cell.length_a   1.000
_cell.length_b   1.000
_cell.length_c   1.000
_cell.angle_alpha   90.00
_cell.angle_beta   90.00
_cell.angle_gamma   90.00
#
_symmetry.space_group_name_H-M   'P 1'
#
loop_
_entity.id
_entity.type
_entity.pdbx_description
1 polymer ?
#
loop_
_entity_poly.entity_id
_entity_poly.type
_entity_poly.pdbx_seq_one_letter_code
_entity_poly.pdbx_strand_id
1 'polypeptide(L)'
;RQLLARHVHRIPAHNPIERFARRFAEDLPMLQDKGLAYYHAWAFASVRQLGAAAELMAEYLRWLAAQPGEVGKDAAKMIELSAPYEAISSGAKTFILKAARAVNSKRALDAAPMFDEWAAAWARARAGLVELVA
;
A
#
# COMPACT_ATOMS: atom_id res chain seq x y z
N ARG A 1 11.99 19.50 -2.04
CA ARG A 1 11.93 18.37 -1.07
C ARG A 1 11.28 18.70 0.29
N GLN A 2 11.11 19.97 0.67
CA GLN A 2 10.49 20.36 1.95
C GLN A 2 9.09 19.73 2.18
N LEU A 3 8.27 19.61 1.13
CA LEU A 3 6.98 18.92 1.23
C LEU A 3 7.12 17.43 1.57
N LEU A 4 8.01 16.70 0.88
CA LEU A 4 8.28 15.29 1.20
C LEU A 4 8.67 15.15 2.67
N ALA A 5 9.63 15.96 3.14
CA ALA A 5 10.03 15.95 4.55
C ALA A 5 8.84 16.19 5.48
N ARG A 6 8.03 17.22 5.25
CA ARG A 6 6.83 17.51 6.06
C ARG A 6 5.85 16.34 6.10
N HIS A 7 5.65 15.63 5.00
CA HIS A 7 4.72 14.50 4.94
C HIS A 7 5.29 13.23 5.57
N VAL A 8 6.61 12.99 5.49
CA VAL A 8 7.27 11.87 6.18
C VAL A 8 7.07 11.96 7.69
N HIS A 9 7.13 13.16 8.27
CA HIS A 9 6.85 13.38 9.71
C HIS A 9 5.40 13.07 10.13
N ARG A 10 4.47 12.93 9.17
CA ARG A 10 3.06 12.59 9.41
C ARG A 10 2.73 11.13 9.14
N ILE A 11 3.72 10.34 8.72
CA ILE A 11 3.51 8.91 8.48
C ILE A 11 3.08 8.26 9.81
N PRO A 12 2.04 7.40 9.80
CA PRO A 12 1.61 6.68 11.00
C PRO A 12 2.76 5.97 11.71
N ALA A 13 2.73 5.97 13.05
CA ALA A 13 3.69 5.23 13.87
C ALA A 13 3.54 3.70 13.71
N HIS A 14 2.31 3.24 13.45
CA HIS A 14 1.99 1.83 13.25
C HIS A 14 1.80 1.49 11.78
N ASN A 15 2.10 0.25 11.40
CA ASN A 15 1.96 -0.22 10.03
C ASN A 15 0.48 -0.26 9.61
N PRO A 16 0.06 0.54 8.61
CA PRO A 16 -1.32 0.57 8.17
C PRO A 16 -1.76 -0.73 7.51
N ILE A 17 -0.82 -1.53 6.99
CA ILE A 17 -1.11 -2.78 6.27
C ILE A 17 -1.41 -3.89 7.26
N GLU A 18 -0.67 -4.00 8.36
CA GLU A 18 -1.00 -4.92 9.46
C GLU A 18 -2.39 -4.62 10.05
N ARG A 19 -2.72 -3.33 10.20
CA ARG A 19 -4.06 -2.92 10.65
C ARG A 19 -5.13 -3.30 9.63
N PHE A 20 -4.85 -3.13 8.34
CA PHE A 20 -5.75 -3.54 7.27
C PHE A 20 -5.95 -5.07 7.23
N ALA A 21 -4.89 -5.85 7.44
CA ALA A 21 -4.94 -7.31 7.48
C ALA A 21 -5.89 -7.82 8.57
N ARG A 22 -5.75 -7.30 9.80
CA ARG A 22 -6.66 -7.62 10.91
C ARG A 22 -8.11 -7.26 10.56
N ARG A 23 -8.32 -6.05 10.03
CA ARG A 23 -9.66 -5.59 9.67
C ARG A 23 -10.29 -6.44 8.56
N PHE A 24 -9.53 -6.86 7.56
CA PHE A 24 -10.04 -7.75 6.51
C PHE A 24 -10.45 -9.11 7.07
N ALA A 25 -9.67 -9.68 7.99
CA ALA A 25 -10.01 -10.96 8.62
C ALA A 25 -11.34 -10.87 9.40
N GLU A 26 -11.57 -9.75 10.11
CA GLU A 26 -12.83 -9.47 10.80
C GLU A 26 -14.01 -9.24 9.83
N ASP A 27 -13.78 -8.51 8.73
CA ASP A 27 -14.82 -8.15 7.78
C ASP A 27 -15.21 -9.32 6.84
N LEU A 28 -14.30 -10.26 6.56
CA LEU A 28 -14.49 -11.30 5.53
C LEU A 28 -15.81 -12.10 5.68
N PRO A 29 -16.22 -12.58 6.87
CA PRO A 29 -17.50 -13.27 7.02
C PRO A 29 -18.70 -12.41 6.61
N MET A 30 -18.69 -11.12 6.98
CA MET A 30 -19.73 -10.17 6.62
C MET A 30 -19.71 -9.86 5.12
N LEU A 31 -18.53 -9.76 4.51
CA LEU A 31 -18.39 -9.57 3.07
C LEU A 31 -18.94 -10.78 2.30
N GLN A 32 -18.69 -12.01 2.77
CA GLN A 32 -19.24 -13.23 2.19
C GLN A 32 -20.77 -13.34 2.34
N ASP A 33 -21.32 -12.87 3.45
CA ASP A 33 -22.77 -12.83 3.71
C ASP A 33 -23.48 -11.80 2.82
N LYS A 34 -22.97 -10.57 2.76
CA LYS A 34 -23.54 -9.47 1.95
C LYS A 34 -23.26 -9.57 0.46
N GLY A 35 -22.27 -10.37 0.07
CA GLY A 35 -21.95 -10.67 -1.32
C GLY A 35 -21.21 -9.57 -2.07
N LEU A 36 -21.11 -9.78 -3.39
CA LEU A 36 -20.14 -9.10 -4.24
C LEU A 36 -20.37 -7.58 -4.39
N ALA A 37 -21.62 -7.13 -4.43
CA ALA A 37 -21.94 -5.70 -4.53
C ALA A 37 -21.44 -4.93 -3.30
N TYR A 38 -21.66 -5.48 -2.11
CA TYR A 38 -21.15 -4.88 -0.87
C TYR A 38 -19.63 -4.92 -0.81
N TYR A 39 -19.02 -6.04 -1.22
CA TYR A 39 -17.56 -6.14 -1.34
C TYR A 39 -16.98 -5.06 -2.25
N HIS A 40 -17.59 -4.73 -3.38
CA HIS A 40 -17.08 -3.68 -4.26
C HIS A 40 -17.11 -2.29 -3.60
N ALA A 41 -18.16 -1.97 -2.86
CA ALA A 41 -18.23 -0.73 -2.08
C ALA A 41 -17.16 -0.70 -0.98
N TRP A 42 -17.01 -1.80 -0.23
CA TRP A 42 -15.97 -1.94 0.79
C TRP A 42 -14.56 -1.82 0.20
N ALA A 43 -14.28 -2.52 -0.90
CA ALA A 43 -12.97 -2.52 -1.56
C ALA A 43 -12.63 -1.14 -2.15
N PHE A 44 -13.64 -0.39 -2.61
CA PHE A 44 -13.47 0.98 -3.10
C PHE A 44 -12.95 1.93 -2.02
N ALA A 45 -13.49 1.85 -0.82
CA ALA A 45 -13.08 2.70 0.30
C ALA A 45 -11.82 2.19 1.04
N SER A 46 -11.36 0.97 0.74
CA SER A 46 -10.26 0.31 1.47
C SER A 46 -9.07 -0.04 0.56
N VAL A 47 -8.98 -1.28 0.09
CA VAL A 47 -7.79 -1.79 -0.62
C VAL A 47 -7.51 -1.06 -1.94
N ARG A 48 -8.53 -0.52 -2.61
CA ARG A 48 -8.31 0.35 -3.78
C ARG A 48 -7.62 1.65 -3.38
N GLN A 49 -7.97 2.25 -2.25
CA GLN A 49 -7.30 3.44 -1.73
C GLN A 49 -5.87 3.13 -1.29
N LEU A 50 -5.65 1.98 -0.63
CA LEU A 50 -4.31 1.52 -0.26
C LEU A 50 -3.41 1.39 -1.50
N GLY A 51 -3.89 0.68 -2.53
CA GLY A 51 -3.14 0.48 -3.78
C GLY A 51 -2.88 1.80 -4.52
N ALA A 52 -3.89 2.66 -4.63
CA ALA A 52 -3.76 3.97 -5.29
C ALA A 52 -2.78 4.89 -4.56
N ALA A 53 -2.82 4.93 -3.22
CA ALA A 53 -1.88 5.72 -2.43
C ALA A 53 -0.44 5.22 -2.59
N ALA A 54 -0.24 3.91 -2.67
CA ALA A 54 1.07 3.33 -2.93
C ALA A 54 1.57 3.67 -4.35
N GLU A 55 0.72 3.53 -5.37
CA GLU A 55 1.04 3.90 -6.75
C GLU A 55 1.45 5.37 -6.88
N LEU A 56 0.67 6.28 -6.31
CA LEU A 56 1.00 7.71 -6.28
C LEU A 56 2.32 8.00 -5.57
N MET A 57 2.64 7.29 -4.49
CA MET A 57 3.92 7.46 -3.80
C MET A 57 5.10 6.99 -4.66
N ALA A 58 4.97 5.85 -5.34
CA ALA A 58 5.99 5.34 -6.25
C ALA A 58 6.25 6.32 -7.40
N GLU A 59 5.18 6.79 -8.06
CA GLU A 59 5.26 7.78 -9.13
C GLU A 59 5.87 9.09 -8.65
N TYR A 60 5.47 9.56 -7.46
CA TYR A 60 6.03 10.77 -6.86
C TYR A 60 7.53 10.66 -6.60
N LEU A 61 8.01 9.53 -6.09
CA LEU A 61 9.44 9.31 -5.87
C LEU A 61 10.22 9.27 -7.19
N ARG A 62 9.70 8.60 -8.21
CA ARG A 62 10.31 8.59 -9.55
C ARG A 62 10.35 9.99 -10.16
N TRP A 63 9.28 10.76 -10.01
CA TRP A 63 9.22 12.14 -10.46
C TRP A 63 10.27 13.02 -9.75
N LEU A 64 10.41 12.89 -8.42
CA LEU A 64 11.44 13.59 -7.66
C LEU A 64 12.85 13.20 -8.11
N ALA A 65 13.09 11.91 -8.38
CA ALA A 65 14.37 11.40 -8.85
C ALA A 65 14.79 12.00 -10.20
N ALA A 66 13.82 12.33 -11.06
CA ALA A 66 14.06 12.94 -12.37
C ALA A 66 14.25 14.46 -12.33
N GLN A 67 14.08 15.12 -11.16
CA GLN A 67 14.27 16.57 -11.06
C GLN A 67 15.76 16.95 -11.08
N PRO A 68 16.14 18.07 -11.69
CA PRO A 68 17.52 18.53 -11.66
C PRO A 68 17.94 19.09 -10.29
N GLY A 69 19.25 19.22 -10.09
CA GLY A 69 19.87 19.88 -8.95
C GLY A 69 19.58 19.18 -7.60
N GLU A 70 19.49 19.99 -6.54
CA GLU A 70 19.31 19.50 -5.15
C GLU A 70 18.06 18.63 -4.95
N VAL A 71 17.05 18.74 -5.82
CA VAL A 71 15.83 17.92 -5.71
C VAL A 71 16.09 16.48 -6.18
N GLY A 72 16.94 16.27 -7.17
CA GLY A 72 17.29 14.95 -7.70
C GLY A 72 18.57 14.34 -7.14
N LYS A 73 19.31 15.01 -6.24
CA LYS A 73 20.62 14.54 -5.76
C LYS A 73 20.66 13.11 -5.18
N ASP A 74 19.52 12.59 -4.75
CA ASP A 74 19.36 11.24 -4.16
C ASP A 74 18.48 10.36 -5.07
N ALA A 75 18.57 10.56 -6.38
CA ALA A 75 17.72 9.89 -7.36
C ALA A 75 17.75 8.36 -7.21
N ALA A 76 18.94 7.76 -7.05
CA ALA A 76 19.07 6.32 -6.89
C ALA A 76 18.27 5.80 -5.68
N LYS A 77 18.35 6.49 -4.53
CA LYS A 77 17.59 6.12 -3.32
C LYS A 77 16.09 6.30 -3.52
N MET A 78 15.66 7.37 -4.18
CA MET A 78 14.23 7.58 -4.48
C MET A 78 13.67 6.51 -5.41
N ILE A 79 14.44 6.10 -6.43
CA ILE A 79 14.06 4.98 -7.31
C ILE A 79 13.99 3.67 -6.52
N GLU A 80 14.98 3.36 -5.68
CA GLU A 80 14.96 2.19 -4.80
C GLU A 80 13.71 2.18 -3.91
N LEU A 81 13.37 3.32 -3.31
CA LEU A 81 12.22 3.46 -2.41
C LEU A 81 10.87 3.43 -3.14
N SER A 82 10.83 3.61 -4.47
CA SER A 82 9.60 3.46 -5.24
C SER A 82 9.13 2.00 -5.36
N ALA A 83 10.07 1.05 -5.46
CA ALA A 83 9.77 -0.36 -5.71
C ALA A 83 8.90 -1.04 -4.65
N PRO A 84 9.09 -0.84 -3.32
CA PRO A 84 8.19 -1.38 -2.32
C PRO A 84 6.73 -0.88 -2.47
N TYR A 85 6.53 0.37 -2.89
CA TYR A 85 5.19 0.92 -3.11
C TYR A 85 4.53 0.33 -4.37
N GLU A 86 5.30 0.07 -5.43
CA GLU A 86 4.83 -0.64 -6.62
C GLU A 86 4.40 -2.06 -6.31
N ALA A 87 5.14 -2.76 -5.44
CA ALA A 87 4.77 -4.09 -4.95
C ALA A 87 3.43 -4.06 -4.20
N ILE A 88 3.22 -3.07 -3.31
CA ILE A 88 1.94 -2.90 -2.61
C ILE A 88 0.81 -2.59 -3.59
N SER A 89 1.01 -1.69 -4.57
CA SER A 89 -0.02 -1.36 -5.57
C SER A 89 -0.41 -2.57 -6.43
N SER A 90 0.58 -3.28 -6.96
CA SER A 90 0.38 -4.47 -7.80
C SER A 90 -0.27 -5.60 -7.00
N GLY A 91 0.15 -5.76 -5.75
CA GLY A 91 -0.46 -6.69 -4.80
C GLY A 91 -1.93 -6.33 -4.54
N ALA A 92 -2.24 -5.06 -4.26
CA ALA A 92 -3.60 -4.62 -3.99
C ALA A 92 -4.54 -4.90 -5.18
N LYS A 93 -4.08 -4.64 -6.41
CA LYS A 93 -4.80 -5.00 -7.65
C LYS A 93 -5.10 -6.51 -7.71
N THR A 94 -4.10 -7.32 -7.41
CA THR A 94 -4.24 -8.79 -7.36
C THR A 94 -5.23 -9.24 -6.27
N PHE A 95 -5.12 -8.69 -5.06
CA PHE A 95 -5.99 -9.02 -3.94
C PHE A 95 -7.44 -8.66 -4.23
N ILE A 96 -7.72 -7.54 -4.92
CA ILE A 96 -9.09 -7.17 -5.29
C ILE A 96 -9.80 -8.30 -6.05
N LEU A 97 -9.09 -8.99 -6.93
CA LEU A 97 -9.63 -10.11 -7.69
C LEU A 97 -9.76 -11.38 -6.82
N LYS A 98 -8.73 -11.68 -6.01
CA LYS A 98 -8.73 -12.85 -5.12
C LYS A 98 -9.85 -12.77 -4.07
N ALA A 99 -10.01 -11.62 -3.42
CA ALA A 99 -11.04 -11.39 -2.42
C ALA A 99 -12.45 -11.34 -3.04
N ALA A 100 -12.62 -10.75 -4.24
CA ALA A 100 -13.89 -10.84 -4.98
C ALA A 100 -14.32 -12.29 -5.21
N ARG A 101 -13.37 -13.14 -5.66
CA ARG A 101 -13.62 -14.58 -5.86
C ARG A 101 -13.96 -15.28 -4.56
N ALA A 102 -13.23 -14.99 -3.47
CA ALA A 102 -13.48 -15.58 -2.16
C ALA A 102 -14.87 -15.22 -1.62
N VAL A 103 -15.28 -13.95 -1.78
CA VAL A 103 -16.62 -13.46 -1.44
C VAL A 103 -17.69 -14.16 -2.28
N ASN A 104 -17.52 -14.17 -3.61
CA ASN A 104 -18.54 -14.73 -4.51
C ASN A 104 -18.70 -16.25 -4.37
N SER A 105 -17.60 -16.98 -4.13
CA SER A 105 -17.61 -18.44 -3.98
C SER A 105 -17.79 -18.91 -2.53
N LYS A 106 -17.83 -17.99 -1.56
CA LYS A 106 -17.80 -18.26 -0.12
C LYS A 106 -16.64 -19.18 0.32
N ARG A 107 -15.56 -19.21 -0.45
CA ARG A 107 -14.37 -19.99 -0.13
C ARG A 107 -13.46 -19.20 0.80
N ALA A 108 -12.75 -19.92 1.66
CA ALA A 108 -11.68 -19.34 2.46
C ALA A 108 -10.60 -18.72 1.56
N LEU A 109 -10.09 -17.56 1.99
CA LEU A 109 -8.92 -16.92 1.40
C LEU A 109 -7.90 -16.71 2.50
N ASP A 110 -6.78 -17.43 2.40
CA ASP A 110 -5.61 -17.08 3.19
C ASP A 110 -4.88 -15.91 2.51
N ALA A 111 -5.04 -14.72 3.09
CA ALA A 111 -4.41 -13.49 2.62
C ALA A 111 -3.20 -13.08 3.47
N ALA A 112 -2.89 -13.80 4.55
CA ALA A 112 -1.85 -13.41 5.50
C ALA A 112 -0.47 -13.27 4.85
N PRO A 113 0.02 -14.23 4.03
CA PRO A 113 1.35 -14.12 3.42
C PRO A 113 1.52 -12.88 2.55
N MET A 114 0.46 -12.48 1.85
CA MET A 114 0.46 -11.31 0.98
C MET A 114 0.47 -10.01 1.79
N PHE A 115 -0.27 -9.97 2.90
CA PHE A 115 -0.23 -8.80 3.79
C PHE A 115 1.08 -8.69 4.54
N ASP A 116 1.71 -9.80 4.92
CA ASP A 116 3.03 -9.82 5.56
C ASP A 116 4.11 -9.27 4.61
N GLU A 117 4.09 -9.68 3.35
CA GLU A 117 4.98 -9.15 2.31
C GLU A 117 4.82 -7.63 2.16
N TRP A 118 3.58 -7.14 2.08
CA TRP A 118 3.30 -5.72 1.93
C TRP A 118 3.66 -4.93 3.19
N ALA A 119 3.40 -5.49 4.36
CA ALA A 119 3.75 -4.89 5.64
C ALA A 119 5.27 -4.70 5.73
N ALA A 120 6.06 -5.70 5.34
CA ALA A 120 7.51 -5.61 5.27
C ALA A 120 7.98 -4.59 4.22
N ALA A 121 7.33 -4.56 3.04
CA ALA A 121 7.62 -3.58 1.99
C ALA A 121 7.39 -2.14 2.48
N TRP A 122 6.27 -1.89 3.15
CA TRP A 122 5.94 -0.58 3.71
C TRP A 122 6.92 -0.17 4.82
N ALA A 123 7.28 -1.09 5.72
CA ALA A 123 8.22 -0.81 6.81
C ALA A 123 9.61 -0.40 6.28
N ARG A 124 10.11 -1.15 5.29
CA ARG A 124 11.37 -0.83 4.60
C ARG A 124 11.32 0.54 3.90
N ALA A 125 10.24 0.82 3.17
CA ALA A 125 10.08 2.11 2.49
C ALA A 125 10.00 3.27 3.49
N ARG A 126 9.23 3.12 4.57
CA ARG A 126 9.14 4.12 5.63
C ARG A 126 10.50 4.41 6.25
N ALA A 127 11.28 3.38 6.60
CA ALA A 127 12.61 3.57 7.18
C ALA A 127 13.52 4.36 6.23
N GLY A 128 13.57 3.96 4.96
CA GLY A 128 14.40 4.67 3.97
C GLY A 128 13.90 6.08 3.64
N LEU A 129 12.59 6.37 3.74
CA LEU A 129 12.06 7.73 3.61
C LEU A 129 12.48 8.62 4.78
N VAL A 130 12.51 8.08 6.00
CA VAL A 130 13.00 8.82 7.19
C VAL A 130 14.48 9.15 7.02
N GLU A 131 15.30 8.19 6.59
CA GLU A 131 16.72 8.41 6.29
C GLU A 131 16.93 9.44 5.17
N LEU A 132 16.10 9.40 4.12
CA LEU A 132 16.21 10.31 2.96
C LEU A 132 15.95 11.78 3.30
N VAL A 133 15.14 12.05 4.34
CA VAL A 133 14.73 13.41 4.71
C VAL A 133 15.37 13.91 6.02
N ALA A 134 16.17 13.08 6.68
CA ALA A 134 16.98 13.44 7.84
C ALA A 134 18.14 14.36 7.42
#